data_AF-A0A9W7YHD2-F1
#
_entry.id   AF-A0A9W7YHD2-F1
#
_cell.length_a   1.000
_cell.length_b   1.000
_cell.length_c   1.000
_cell.angle_alpha   90.00
_cell.angle_beta   90.00
_cell.angle_gamma   90.00
#
_symmetry.space_group_name_H-M   'P 1'
#
loop_
_entity.id
_entity.type
_entity.pdbx_description
1 polymer ?
#
loop_
_entity_poly.entity_id
_entity_poly.type
_entity_poly.pdbx_seq_one_letter_code
_entity_poly.pdbx_strand_id
1 'polypeptide(L)'
;MALQLGSEEEFKTTIAEYLESLPTQFCKRVFSSPAACLAIFRLLSTVGKQLVMSMLYLDSGIQVQDVLQWAKVGHQRMVKGKIHQLRKLQLVVEDKGSVSLNPIFREQLRNALTGGGDFNSFGIPYVGLRDKRVSVAWLARYANERWEAILHFMVGRSQASAESLAPLSESVRDILRMSGLMEDGEGGMTITNRGFQFLLQDAASQAWTVLLQYLRLAETQAMDVVEVLNFLFQLVSLQLGRAYSTEALTRNQRKMLSELRDFGLIYQDDLESKRFYPTHLITSLTSGTKSGDGKDGAPIQSELTTSSEHGYIILETNCRVYAYTKSPLQIAILNLFVHLMSQFSNLVTGMITRASVRRALLHGITADQIIIFLSTNAHPQMQNKIPVLPVTVTDQIRLWERERNRLLPTQAQFYKGFARKQDFERIFKYAQDIGVILWASKEKCQMVVTRHGHAKILEL
;
A
#
# COMPACT_ATOMS: atom_id res chain seq x y z
N MET A 1 -11.70 2.17 27.52
CA MET A 1 -11.54 3.12 26.42
C MET A 1 -10.22 2.79 25.76
N ALA A 2 -10.24 1.76 24.91
CA ALA A 2 -9.08 1.05 24.42
C ALA A 2 -8.97 1.30 22.92
N LEU A 3 -7.89 1.95 22.50
CA LEU A 3 -7.38 1.97 21.13
C LEU A 3 -5.90 2.35 21.24
N GLN A 4 -5.07 1.36 21.58
CA GLN A 4 -3.63 1.48 21.47
C GLN A 4 -3.07 0.06 21.40
N LEU A 5 -2.70 -0.34 20.18
CA LEU A 5 -1.69 -1.34 19.82
C LEU A 5 -1.67 -1.40 18.28
N GLY A 6 -1.20 -0.31 17.67
CA GLY A 6 -0.66 -0.30 16.31
C GLY A 6 0.85 -0.14 16.46
N SER A 7 1.59 -1.20 16.20
CA SER A 7 3.05 -1.23 16.24
C SER A 7 3.65 -0.30 15.17
N GLU A 8 4.74 0.38 15.51
CA GLU A 8 5.48 1.42 14.76
C GLU A 8 6.08 1.00 13.38
N GLU A 9 5.58 -0.08 12.76
CA GLU A 9 5.87 -0.47 11.37
C GLU A 9 4.58 -0.73 10.57
N GLU A 10 3.57 0.11 10.78
CA GLU A 10 2.53 0.27 9.76
C GLU A 10 3.21 0.84 8.52
N PHE A 11 3.06 0.13 7.40
CA PHE A 11 3.56 0.54 6.10
C PHE A 11 3.35 2.05 5.91
N LYS A 12 4.39 2.76 5.48
CA LYS A 12 4.26 4.13 4.94
C LYS A 12 3.35 4.03 3.71
N THR A 13 2.03 4.04 3.91
CA THR A 13 1.02 3.66 2.91
C THR A 13 0.77 4.79 1.93
N THR A 14 1.24 6.00 2.24
CA THR A 14 1.10 7.14 1.36
C THR A 14 2.46 7.70 0.96
N ILE A 15 2.59 8.06 -0.32
CA ILE A 15 3.75 8.83 -0.80
C ILE A 15 3.97 10.11 0.00
N ALA A 16 2.92 10.68 0.60
CA ALA A 16 3.02 11.81 1.51
C ALA A 16 3.91 11.50 2.72
N GLU A 17 3.72 10.36 3.38
CA GLU A 17 4.57 9.93 4.51
C GLU A 17 6.01 9.66 4.09
N TYR A 18 6.21 9.12 2.88
CA TYR A 18 7.55 8.96 2.34
C TYR A 18 8.23 10.33 2.15
N LEU A 19 7.54 11.29 1.52
CA LEU A 19 8.02 12.65 1.34
C LEU A 19 8.26 13.38 2.67
N GLU A 20 7.42 13.16 3.69
CA GLU A 20 7.62 13.71 5.04
C GLU A 20 8.90 13.17 5.70
N SER A 21 9.30 11.94 5.37
CA SER A 21 10.52 11.33 5.92
C SER A 21 11.82 11.77 5.22
N LEU A 22 11.74 12.50 4.11
CA LEU A 22 12.93 12.92 3.36
C LEU A 22 13.63 14.13 4.01
N PRO A 23 14.98 14.16 4.04
CA PRO A 23 15.72 15.33 4.54
C PRO A 23 15.52 16.57 3.66
N THR A 24 15.70 17.76 4.25
CA THR A 24 15.48 19.05 3.57
C THR A 24 16.30 19.25 2.30
N GLN A 25 17.52 18.70 2.25
CA GLN A 25 18.38 18.76 1.08
C GLN A 25 17.81 17.96 -0.10
N PHE A 26 17.20 16.80 0.17
CA PHE A 26 16.56 15.97 -0.85
C PHE A 26 15.30 16.65 -1.38
N CYS A 27 14.45 17.21 -0.50
CA CYS A 27 13.25 17.94 -0.92
C CYS A 27 13.57 19.10 -1.87
N LYS A 28 14.64 19.87 -1.63
CA LYS A 28 15.08 20.94 -2.54
C LYS A 28 15.41 20.43 -3.94
N ARG A 29 16.07 19.26 -4.05
CA ARG A 29 16.40 18.63 -5.35
C ARG A 29 15.19 17.99 -6.03
N VAL A 30 14.20 17.52 -5.27
CA VAL A 30 12.93 17.04 -5.84
C VAL A 30 12.12 18.23 -6.38
N PHE A 31 12.04 19.32 -5.62
CA PHE A 31 11.31 20.52 -6.02
C PHE A 31 11.96 21.29 -7.17
N SER A 32 13.18 20.96 -7.60
CA SER A 32 13.78 21.59 -8.78
C SER A 32 13.08 21.17 -10.08
N SER A 33 12.37 20.04 -10.09
CA SER A 33 11.61 19.59 -11.26
C SER A 33 10.18 20.15 -11.26
N PRO A 34 9.74 20.85 -12.33
CA PRO A 34 8.36 21.27 -12.52
C PRO A 34 7.34 20.12 -12.43
N ALA A 35 7.68 18.94 -12.98
CA ALA A 35 6.79 17.79 -12.99
C ALA A 35 6.60 17.20 -11.58
N ALA A 36 7.67 17.17 -10.77
CA ALA A 36 7.60 16.78 -9.37
C ALA A 36 6.70 17.72 -8.57
N CYS A 37 6.85 19.04 -8.76
CA CYS A 37 6.01 20.02 -8.08
C CYS A 37 4.52 19.86 -8.44
N LEU A 38 4.22 19.64 -9.72
CA LEU A 38 2.84 19.42 -10.18
C LEU A 38 2.25 18.11 -9.63
N ALA A 39 3.02 17.02 -9.62
CA ALA A 39 2.57 15.74 -9.09
C ALA A 39 2.30 15.82 -7.58
N ILE A 40 3.19 16.46 -6.82
CA ILE A 40 3.01 16.68 -5.38
C ILE A 40 1.78 17.56 -5.13
N PHE A 41 1.58 18.62 -5.92
CA PHE A 41 0.38 19.45 -5.83
C PHE A 41 -0.91 18.65 -6.09
N ARG A 42 -0.91 17.72 -7.06
CA ARG A 42 -2.07 16.85 -7.34
C ARG A 42 -2.39 15.90 -6.20
N LEU A 43 -1.38 15.45 -5.44
CA LEU A 43 -1.54 14.57 -4.28
C LEU A 43 -2.10 15.28 -3.04
N LEU A 44 -2.09 16.62 -3.00
CA LEU A 44 -2.62 17.37 -1.87
C LEU A 44 -4.15 17.25 -1.77
N SER A 45 -4.65 17.27 -0.53
CA SER A 45 -6.08 17.43 -0.26
C SER A 45 -6.63 18.74 -0.86
N THR A 46 -7.93 18.81 -1.14
CA THR A 46 -8.59 19.99 -1.74
C THR A 46 -8.27 21.31 -1.01
N VAL A 47 -8.28 21.29 0.32
CA VAL A 47 -7.92 22.47 1.15
C VAL A 47 -6.45 22.83 0.99
N GLY A 48 -5.56 21.83 0.92
CA GLY A 48 -4.13 22.05 0.67
C GLY A 48 -3.88 22.68 -0.71
N LYS A 49 -4.58 22.21 -1.74
CA LYS A 49 -4.54 22.79 -3.10
C LYS A 49 -4.97 24.25 -3.09
N GLN A 50 -6.08 24.56 -2.42
CA GLN A 50 -6.58 25.93 -2.30
C GLN A 50 -5.57 26.85 -1.61
N LEU A 51 -5.00 26.43 -0.47
CA LEU A 51 -3.99 27.21 0.25
C LEU A 51 -2.76 27.50 -0.62
N VAL A 52 -2.24 26.48 -1.31
CA VAL A 52 -1.10 26.64 -2.22
C VAL A 52 -1.43 27.60 -3.37
N MET A 53 -2.59 27.44 -4.02
CA MET A 53 -3.00 28.32 -5.12
C MET A 53 -3.21 29.77 -4.68
N SER A 54 -3.80 30.00 -3.49
CA SER A 54 -3.97 31.34 -2.92
C SER A 54 -2.64 32.02 -2.59
N MET A 55 -1.61 31.25 -2.23
CA MET A 55 -0.28 31.78 -1.91
C MET A 55 0.68 31.82 -3.11
N LEU A 56 0.34 31.18 -4.22
CA LEU A 56 1.26 30.95 -5.35
C LEU A 56 1.82 32.24 -5.93
N TYR A 57 0.99 33.28 -6.08
CA TYR A 57 1.36 34.57 -6.67
C TYR A 57 1.70 35.64 -5.64
N LEU A 58 1.81 35.28 -4.36
CA LEU A 58 2.21 36.21 -3.33
C LEU A 58 3.73 36.27 -3.22
N ASP A 59 4.26 37.48 -3.23
CA ASP A 59 5.70 37.72 -3.13
C ASP A 59 6.17 37.77 -1.66
N SER A 60 5.31 38.24 -0.75
CA SER A 60 5.53 38.26 0.70
C SER A 60 4.73 37.19 1.43
N GLY A 61 5.21 36.78 2.61
CA GLY A 61 4.46 35.89 3.50
C GLY A 61 3.22 36.58 4.10
N ILE A 62 2.21 35.78 4.45
CA ILE A 62 0.98 36.26 5.11
C ILE A 62 0.98 35.80 6.57
N GLN A 63 0.47 36.61 7.50
CA GLN A 63 0.34 36.19 8.89
C GLN A 63 -0.58 34.96 9.01
N VAL A 64 -0.20 33.98 9.84
CA VAL A 64 -1.02 32.77 10.07
C VAL A 64 -2.46 33.14 10.44
N GLN A 65 -2.64 34.21 11.23
CA GLN A 65 -3.96 34.65 11.68
C GLN A 65 -4.88 35.04 10.51
N ASP A 66 -4.35 35.71 9.49
CA ASP A 66 -5.12 36.13 8.32
C ASP A 66 -5.48 34.93 7.43
N VAL A 67 -4.56 33.97 7.29
CA VAL A 67 -4.83 32.72 6.57
C VAL A 67 -5.95 31.93 7.26
N LEU A 68 -6.02 31.95 8.60
CA LEU A 68 -7.10 31.29 9.34
C LEU A 68 -8.46 31.97 9.11
N GLN A 69 -8.49 33.27 8.76
CA GLN A 69 -9.73 33.97 8.43
C GLN A 69 -10.31 33.54 7.07
N TRP A 70 -9.54 32.88 6.20
CA TRP A 70 -10.05 32.32 4.94
C TRP A 70 -11.02 31.15 5.16
N ALA A 71 -11.00 30.52 6.34
CA ALA A 71 -11.95 29.49 6.71
C ALA A 71 -13.24 30.06 7.30
N LYS A 72 -14.37 29.40 7.01
CA LYS A 72 -15.63 29.62 7.71
C LYS A 72 -15.46 29.43 9.23
N VAL A 73 -16.24 30.17 10.00
CA VAL A 73 -16.28 30.08 11.47
C VAL A 73 -16.43 28.62 11.90
N GLY A 74 -15.61 28.17 12.85
CA GLY A 74 -15.57 26.78 13.34
C GLY A 74 -14.58 25.84 12.62
N HIS A 75 -14.13 26.17 11.39
CA HIS A 75 -13.23 25.30 10.61
C HIS A 75 -11.75 25.72 10.63
N GLN A 76 -11.41 26.76 11.41
CA GLN A 76 -10.04 27.29 11.52
C GLN A 76 -9.03 26.24 12.01
N ARG A 77 -9.44 25.34 12.92
CA ARG A 77 -8.58 24.25 13.41
C ARG A 77 -8.15 23.30 12.28
N MET A 78 -9.05 23.03 11.33
CA MET A 78 -8.76 22.19 10.17
C MET A 78 -7.70 22.85 9.28
N VAL A 79 -7.85 24.14 8.97
CA VAL A 79 -6.86 24.89 8.18
C VAL A 79 -5.51 24.95 8.88
N LYS A 80 -5.48 25.21 10.20
CA LYS A 80 -4.25 25.18 10.99
C LYS A 80 -3.56 23.81 10.91
N GLY A 81 -4.33 22.72 11.02
CA GLY A 81 -3.82 21.36 10.84
C GLY A 81 -3.26 21.11 9.43
N LYS A 82 -3.89 21.66 8.39
CA LYS A 82 -3.41 21.55 7.00
C LYS A 82 -2.15 22.36 6.75
N ILE A 83 -2.01 23.56 7.31
CA ILE A 83 -0.77 24.33 7.27
C ILE A 83 0.37 23.52 7.92
N HIS A 84 0.10 22.88 9.06
CA HIS A 84 1.08 22.02 9.72
C HIS A 84 1.50 20.82 8.85
N GLN A 85 0.56 20.17 8.15
CA GLN A 85 0.87 19.11 7.18
C GLN A 85 1.72 19.62 6.00
N LEU A 86 1.37 20.76 5.41
CA LEU A 86 2.15 21.37 4.32
C LEU A 86 3.57 21.77 4.76
N ARG A 87 3.74 22.14 6.03
CA ARG A 87 5.05 22.41 6.65
C ARG A 87 5.87 21.13 6.82
N LYS A 88 5.25 20.01 7.24
CA LYS A 88 5.95 18.71 7.30
C LYS A 88 6.45 18.26 5.93
N LEU A 89 5.66 18.49 4.88
CA LEU A 89 6.04 18.26 3.48
C LEU A 89 7.04 19.30 2.93
N GLN A 90 7.45 20.29 3.74
CA GLN A 90 8.37 21.37 3.36
C GLN A 90 7.94 22.22 2.15
N LEU A 91 6.63 22.23 1.87
CA LEU A 91 6.02 23.07 0.84
C LEU A 91 5.83 24.51 1.33
N VAL A 92 5.65 24.66 2.64
CA VAL A 92 5.41 25.92 3.33
C VAL A 92 6.52 26.18 4.34
N VAL A 93 7.00 27.42 4.36
CA VAL A 93 7.97 27.94 5.33
C VAL A 93 7.24 28.92 6.24
N GLU A 94 7.49 28.83 7.54
CA GLU A 94 6.97 29.75 8.54
C GLU A 94 8.13 30.53 9.13
N ASP A 95 8.15 31.85 8.90
CA ASP A 95 9.15 32.77 9.47
C ASP A 95 8.43 33.84 10.29
N LYS A 96 8.77 33.94 11.58
CA LYS A 96 8.22 34.94 12.52
C LYS A 96 6.68 35.09 12.48
N GLY A 97 5.95 33.99 12.34
CA GLY A 97 4.48 33.96 12.28
C GLY A 97 3.88 34.29 10.91
N SER A 98 4.72 34.55 9.90
CA SER A 98 4.32 34.67 8.49
C SER A 98 4.51 33.34 7.78
N VAL A 99 3.51 32.94 7.01
CA VAL A 99 3.47 31.73 6.19
C VAL A 99 3.74 32.11 4.74
N SER A 100 4.72 31.45 4.12
CA SER A 100 5.01 31.58 2.69
C SER A 100 5.28 30.21 2.07
N LEU A 101 5.11 30.11 0.75
CA LEU A 101 5.53 28.91 0.02
C LEU A 101 7.05 28.85 -0.08
N ASN A 102 7.60 27.64 -0.08
CA ASN A 102 9.01 27.42 -0.38
C ASN A 102 9.34 28.06 -1.74
N PRO A 103 10.35 28.93 -1.84
CA PRO A 103 10.61 29.71 -3.05
C PRO A 103 10.87 28.84 -4.28
N ILE A 104 11.58 27.72 -4.12
CA ILE A 104 11.89 26.78 -5.22
C ILE A 104 10.59 26.13 -5.72
N PHE A 105 9.78 25.61 -4.79
CA PHE A 105 8.50 24.98 -5.12
C PHE A 105 7.54 25.98 -5.78
N ARG A 106 7.50 27.23 -5.28
CA ARG A 106 6.68 28.31 -5.84
C ARG A 106 7.06 28.61 -7.29
N GLU A 107 8.35 28.78 -7.57
CA GLU A 107 8.85 29.06 -8.91
C GLU A 107 8.57 27.89 -9.87
N GLN A 108 8.90 26.66 -9.48
CA GLN A 108 8.73 25.50 -10.36
C GLN A 108 7.26 25.12 -10.56
N LEU A 109 6.38 25.37 -9.58
CA LEU A 109 4.94 25.21 -9.76
C LEU A 109 4.36 26.29 -10.68
N ARG A 110 4.83 27.55 -10.60
CA ARG A 110 4.46 28.60 -11.57
C ARG A 110 4.88 28.18 -12.98
N ASN A 111 6.12 27.74 -13.16
CA ASN A 111 6.66 27.21 -14.41
C ASN A 111 5.79 26.07 -14.98
N ALA A 112 5.43 25.09 -14.14
CA ALA A 112 4.56 23.98 -14.52
C ALA A 112 3.16 24.42 -15.00
N LEU A 113 2.61 25.50 -14.44
CA LEU A 113 1.27 26.00 -14.78
C LEU A 113 1.27 26.92 -16.00
N THR A 114 2.31 27.75 -16.16
CA THR A 114 2.41 28.71 -17.28
C THR A 114 3.12 28.11 -18.50
N GLY A 115 3.62 26.87 -18.40
CA GLY A 115 4.43 26.24 -19.44
C GLY A 115 5.82 26.87 -19.59
N GLY A 116 6.33 27.50 -18.53
CA GLY A 116 7.68 28.03 -18.46
C GLY A 116 8.69 26.99 -17.97
N GLY A 117 9.98 27.23 -18.19
CA GLY A 117 11.08 26.38 -17.69
C GLY A 117 11.46 25.22 -18.60
N ASP A 118 12.09 24.18 -18.02
CA ASP A 118 12.65 23.05 -18.75
C ASP A 118 11.56 22.10 -19.28
N PHE A 119 11.28 22.20 -20.59
CA PHE A 119 10.27 21.41 -21.31
C PHE A 119 10.46 19.87 -21.21
N ASN A 120 11.67 19.41 -20.89
CA ASN A 120 11.96 17.98 -20.75
C ASN A 120 11.34 17.35 -19.50
N SER A 121 10.92 18.17 -18.52
CA SER A 121 10.37 17.69 -17.25
C SER A 121 9.06 16.91 -17.41
N PHE A 122 8.29 17.19 -18.48
CA PHE A 122 7.02 16.51 -18.77
C PHE A 122 7.14 15.42 -19.84
N GLY A 123 8.36 14.95 -20.11
CA GLY A 123 8.65 13.94 -21.13
C GLY A 123 8.64 14.51 -22.54
N ILE A 124 9.53 13.98 -23.38
CA ILE A 124 9.66 14.38 -24.78
C ILE A 124 8.72 13.50 -25.60
N PRO A 125 7.68 14.06 -26.23
CA PRO A 125 6.83 13.30 -27.13
C PRO A 125 7.64 12.71 -28.28
N TYR A 126 7.39 11.45 -28.60
CA TYR A 126 8.00 10.83 -29.78
C TYR A 126 7.32 11.36 -31.05
N VAL A 127 8.10 11.95 -31.96
CA VAL A 127 7.61 12.63 -33.19
C VAL A 127 7.53 11.68 -34.39
N GLY A 128 7.71 10.36 -34.21
CA GLY A 128 7.58 9.39 -35.30
C GLY A 128 6.14 8.95 -35.60
N LEU A 129 6.00 8.07 -36.60
CA LEU A 129 4.71 7.49 -36.99
C LEU A 129 3.99 6.87 -35.80
N ARG A 130 2.76 7.34 -35.55
CA ARG A 130 1.89 6.79 -34.51
C ARG A 130 1.56 5.34 -34.82
N ASP A 131 1.86 4.46 -33.88
CA ASP A 131 1.45 3.07 -34.00
C ASP A 131 -0.08 2.97 -33.80
N LYS A 132 -0.80 2.61 -34.85
CA LYS A 132 -2.26 2.46 -34.79
C LYS A 132 -2.69 1.24 -33.97
N ARG A 133 -1.78 0.31 -33.68
CA ARG A 133 -2.05 -0.88 -32.84
C ARG A 133 -2.20 -0.51 -31.37
N VAL A 134 -1.49 0.53 -30.93
CA VAL A 134 -1.46 0.95 -29.53
C VAL A 134 -2.60 1.95 -29.26
N SER A 135 -3.80 1.42 -29.08
CA SER A 135 -4.96 2.21 -28.64
C SER A 135 -4.99 2.32 -27.11
N VAL A 136 -5.72 3.32 -26.59
CA VAL A 136 -5.90 3.49 -25.13
C VAL A 136 -6.60 2.25 -24.52
N ALA A 137 -7.58 1.68 -25.21
CA ALA A 137 -8.26 0.46 -24.78
C ALA A 137 -7.32 -0.75 -24.77
N TRP A 138 -6.46 -0.88 -25.78
CA TRP A 138 -5.46 -1.95 -25.82
C TRP A 138 -4.43 -1.82 -24.69
N LEU A 139 -3.93 -0.61 -24.41
CA LEU A 139 -3.03 -0.35 -23.29
C LEU A 139 -3.67 -0.68 -21.94
N ALA A 140 -4.97 -0.41 -21.79
CA ALA A 140 -5.71 -0.79 -20.59
C ALA A 140 -5.75 -2.31 -20.43
N ARG A 141 -6.09 -3.05 -21.49
CA ARG A 141 -6.11 -4.52 -21.48
C ARG A 141 -4.74 -5.11 -21.16
N TYR A 142 -3.68 -4.62 -21.81
CA TYR A 142 -2.30 -5.03 -21.55
C TYR A 142 -1.89 -4.85 -20.08
N ALA A 143 -2.15 -3.66 -19.52
CA ALA A 143 -1.82 -3.35 -18.14
C ALA A 143 -2.57 -4.26 -17.16
N ASN A 144 -3.85 -4.51 -17.41
CA ASN A 144 -4.69 -5.37 -16.57
C ASN A 144 -4.25 -6.82 -16.62
N GLU A 145 -4.02 -7.38 -17.81
CA GLU A 145 -3.55 -8.77 -17.96
C GLU A 145 -2.21 -9.00 -17.23
N ARG A 146 -1.29 -8.02 -17.31
CA ARG A 146 0.01 -8.09 -16.61
C ARG A 146 -0.15 -7.95 -15.10
N TRP A 147 -0.94 -6.98 -14.64
CA TRP A 147 -1.18 -6.77 -13.21
C TRP A 147 -1.89 -7.96 -12.58
N GLU A 148 -2.95 -8.47 -13.22
CA GLU A 148 -3.69 -9.66 -12.76
C GLU A 148 -2.81 -10.90 -12.74
N ALA A 149 -1.88 -11.07 -13.69
CA ALA A 149 -0.93 -12.18 -13.67
C ALA A 149 -0.03 -12.15 -12.41
N ILE A 150 0.38 -10.96 -11.97
CA ILE A 150 1.16 -10.77 -10.73
C ILE A 150 0.30 -11.10 -9.50
N LEU A 151 -0.93 -10.57 -9.43
CA LEU A 151 -1.84 -10.85 -8.31
C LEU A 151 -2.22 -12.34 -8.24
N HIS A 152 -2.40 -12.99 -9.39
CA HIS A 152 -2.63 -14.42 -9.49
C HIS A 152 -1.45 -15.26 -8.97
N PHE A 153 -0.22 -14.82 -9.22
CA PHE A 153 0.96 -15.45 -8.68
C PHE A 153 1.00 -15.34 -7.14
N MET A 154 0.66 -14.17 -6.59
CA MET A 154 0.63 -13.94 -5.14
C MET A 154 -0.33 -14.89 -4.41
N VAL A 155 -1.50 -15.15 -4.97
CA VAL A 155 -2.52 -16.02 -4.35
C VAL A 155 -2.13 -17.50 -4.35
N GLY A 156 -1.08 -17.87 -5.10
CA GLY A 156 -0.61 -19.25 -5.20
C GLY A 156 -1.53 -20.06 -6.12
N ARG A 157 -0.98 -20.47 -7.27
CA ARG A 157 -1.64 -21.48 -8.10
C ARG A 157 -1.45 -22.85 -7.45
N SER A 158 -2.55 -23.40 -6.92
CA SER A 158 -2.66 -24.83 -6.69
C SER A 158 -2.60 -25.57 -8.04
N GLN A 159 -1.39 -25.99 -8.44
CA GLN A 159 -1.04 -27.18 -9.23
C GLN A 159 -1.74 -27.54 -10.57
N ALA A 160 -2.73 -26.82 -11.10
CA ALA A 160 -3.53 -27.33 -12.25
C ALA A 160 -3.30 -26.66 -13.63
N SER A 161 -2.46 -25.64 -13.77
CA SER A 161 -2.21 -25.00 -15.09
C SER A 161 -0.85 -24.32 -15.17
N ALA A 162 0.21 -25.11 -15.01
CA ALA A 162 1.60 -24.66 -15.13
C ALA A 162 2.01 -24.28 -16.57
N GLU A 163 1.18 -24.54 -17.59
CA GLU A 163 1.60 -24.43 -19.00
C GLU A 163 1.17 -23.13 -19.71
N SER A 164 0.34 -22.27 -19.10
CA SER A 164 -0.32 -21.18 -19.86
C SER A 164 0.03 -19.73 -19.48
N LEU A 165 0.89 -19.48 -18.49
CA LEU A 165 1.33 -18.11 -18.17
C LEU A 165 2.85 -18.05 -18.02
N ALA A 166 3.46 -17.08 -18.70
CA ALA A 166 4.89 -16.86 -18.68
C ALA A 166 5.39 -16.67 -17.23
N PRO A 167 6.57 -17.21 -16.88
CA PRO A 167 7.17 -16.98 -15.57
C PRO A 167 7.32 -15.48 -15.32
N LEU A 168 6.93 -15.01 -14.13
CA LEU A 168 7.14 -13.61 -13.73
C LEU A 168 8.62 -13.26 -13.83
N SER A 169 8.92 -12.00 -14.15
CA SER A 169 10.30 -11.53 -14.16
C SER A 169 10.93 -11.61 -12.76
N GLU A 170 12.25 -11.70 -12.74
CA GLU A 170 13.03 -11.78 -11.50
C GLU A 170 12.86 -10.50 -10.66
N SER A 171 12.86 -9.33 -11.31
CA SER A 171 12.65 -8.03 -10.66
C SER A 171 11.33 -7.95 -9.89
N VAL A 172 10.24 -8.49 -10.44
CA VAL A 172 8.93 -8.51 -9.76
C VAL A 172 9.00 -9.41 -8.52
N ARG A 173 9.63 -10.58 -8.64
CA ARG A 173 9.81 -11.53 -7.53
C ARG A 173 10.66 -10.93 -6.39
N ASP A 174 11.72 -10.20 -6.73
CA ASP A 174 12.58 -9.55 -5.75
C ASP A 174 11.84 -8.43 -5.00
N ILE A 175 11.03 -7.63 -5.70
CA ILE A 175 10.22 -6.58 -5.06
C ILE A 175 9.16 -7.19 -4.15
N LEU A 176 8.51 -8.29 -4.55
CA LEU A 176 7.52 -9.00 -3.73
C LEU A 176 8.14 -9.62 -2.46
N ARG A 177 9.36 -10.15 -2.56
CA ARG A 177 10.14 -10.65 -1.41
C ARG A 177 10.55 -9.54 -0.47
N MET A 178 11.16 -8.48 -1.01
CA MET A 178 11.68 -7.38 -0.19
C MET A 178 10.59 -6.54 0.47
N SER A 179 9.41 -6.43 -0.16
CA SER A 179 8.25 -5.83 0.49
C SER A 179 7.66 -6.72 1.59
N GLY A 180 8.11 -7.97 1.71
CA GLY A 180 7.50 -8.93 2.62
C GLY A 180 6.04 -9.22 2.26
N LEU A 181 5.66 -9.03 0.99
CA LEU A 181 4.34 -9.44 0.48
C LEU A 181 4.30 -10.94 0.20
N MET A 182 5.44 -11.52 -0.15
CA MET A 182 5.63 -12.96 -0.29
C MET A 182 6.91 -13.41 0.43
N GLU A 183 6.87 -14.62 1.00
CA GLU A 183 7.99 -15.26 1.68
C GLU A 183 8.32 -16.61 1.03
N ASP A 184 9.60 -16.97 0.98
CA ASP A 184 10.03 -18.28 0.47
C ASP A 184 9.66 -19.38 1.48
N GLY A 185 8.71 -20.23 1.10
CA GLY A 185 8.34 -21.43 1.85
C GLY A 185 8.95 -22.71 1.26
N GLU A 186 8.78 -23.83 1.97
CA GLU A 186 9.31 -25.15 1.57
C GLU A 186 8.82 -25.64 0.18
N GLY A 187 7.75 -25.04 -0.37
CA GLY A 187 7.18 -25.36 -1.68
C GLY A 187 7.16 -24.20 -2.69
N GLY A 188 7.94 -23.14 -2.46
CA GLY A 188 7.96 -21.93 -3.29
C GLY A 188 7.48 -20.68 -2.53
N MET A 189 7.33 -19.55 -3.23
CA MET A 189 6.85 -18.31 -2.60
C MET A 189 5.41 -18.45 -2.12
N THR A 190 5.17 -18.08 -0.87
CA THR A 190 3.85 -18.06 -0.23
C THR A 190 3.47 -16.65 0.17
N ILE A 191 2.17 -16.34 0.16
CA ILE A 191 1.65 -15.04 0.55
C ILE A 191 1.83 -14.82 2.05
N THR A 192 2.22 -13.61 2.44
CA THR A 192 2.27 -13.21 3.85
C THR A 192 0.97 -12.53 4.28
N ASN A 193 0.82 -12.27 5.58
CA ASN A 193 -0.24 -11.43 6.12
C ASN A 193 -0.31 -10.05 5.42
N ARG A 194 0.85 -9.41 5.22
CA ARG A 194 0.99 -8.12 4.52
C ARG A 194 0.62 -8.27 3.03
N GLY A 195 1.02 -9.38 2.40
CA GLY A 195 0.63 -9.74 1.04
C GLY A 195 -0.88 -9.83 0.86
N PHE A 196 -1.59 -10.44 1.81
CA PHE A 196 -3.05 -10.49 1.76
C PHE A 196 -3.68 -9.11 1.91
N GLN A 197 -3.21 -8.28 2.87
CA GLN A 197 -3.69 -6.90 3.00
C GLN A 197 -3.50 -6.10 1.71
N PHE A 198 -2.39 -6.29 1.02
CA PHE A 198 -2.13 -5.67 -0.27
C PHE A 198 -3.16 -6.09 -1.33
N LEU A 199 -3.54 -7.37 -1.40
CA LEU A 199 -4.59 -7.84 -2.33
C LEU A 199 -5.95 -7.20 -2.07
N LEU A 200 -6.22 -6.74 -0.84
CA LEU A 200 -7.47 -6.08 -0.46
C LEU A 200 -7.54 -4.60 -0.85
N GLN A 201 -6.40 -3.99 -1.19
CA GLN A 201 -6.33 -2.57 -1.56
C GLN A 201 -6.88 -2.33 -2.97
N ASP A 202 -7.25 -1.09 -3.27
CA ASP A 202 -7.57 -0.68 -4.64
C ASP A 202 -6.31 -0.66 -5.53
N ALA A 203 -6.50 -0.75 -6.85
CA ALA A 203 -5.39 -0.84 -7.81
C ALA A 203 -4.38 0.32 -7.71
N ALA A 204 -4.83 1.54 -7.40
CA ALA A 204 -3.94 2.69 -7.27
C ALA A 204 -3.08 2.59 -5.99
N SER A 205 -3.68 2.18 -4.87
CA SER A 205 -2.96 1.91 -3.62
C SER A 205 -1.96 0.75 -3.74
N GLN A 206 -2.34 -0.31 -4.45
CA GLN A 206 -1.44 -1.43 -4.76
C GLN A 206 -0.24 -0.94 -5.59
N ALA A 207 -0.49 -0.21 -6.67
CA ALA A 207 0.58 0.34 -7.50
C ALA A 207 1.51 1.29 -6.72
N TRP A 208 0.96 2.13 -5.82
CA TRP A 208 1.78 2.95 -4.92
C TRP A 208 2.65 2.13 -3.98
N THR A 209 2.12 1.06 -3.40
CA THR A 209 2.88 0.18 -2.50
C THR A 209 4.07 -0.44 -3.22
N VAL A 210 3.87 -0.92 -4.46
CA VAL A 210 4.95 -1.47 -5.29
C VAL A 210 5.99 -0.39 -5.63
N LEU A 211 5.56 0.81 -6.02
CA LEU A 211 6.45 1.92 -6.35
C LEU A 211 7.26 2.43 -5.16
N LEU A 212 6.66 2.49 -3.97
CA LEU A 212 7.35 2.86 -2.73
C LEU A 212 8.38 1.80 -2.34
N GLN A 213 8.06 0.51 -2.53
CA GLN A 213 9.05 -0.54 -2.33
C GLN A 213 10.19 -0.44 -3.35
N TYR A 214 9.88 -0.10 -4.59
CA TYR A 214 10.89 0.12 -5.62
C TYR A 214 11.87 1.25 -5.23
N LEU A 215 11.38 2.36 -4.65
CA LEU A 215 12.25 3.43 -4.16
C LEU A 215 13.20 2.95 -3.04
N ARG A 216 12.74 2.06 -2.16
CA ARG A 216 13.59 1.45 -1.12
C ARG A 216 14.63 0.50 -1.74
N LEU A 217 14.24 -0.28 -2.75
CA LEU A 217 15.17 -1.11 -3.53
C LEU A 217 16.23 -0.24 -4.22
N ALA A 218 15.83 0.89 -4.79
CA ALA A 218 16.74 1.84 -5.42
C ALA A 218 17.81 2.37 -4.45
N GLU A 219 17.41 2.65 -3.20
CA GLU A 219 18.33 3.06 -2.13
C GLU A 219 19.35 1.96 -1.81
N THR A 220 18.93 0.69 -1.72
CA THR A 220 19.85 -0.45 -1.50
C THR A 220 20.81 -0.68 -2.66
N GLN A 221 20.41 -0.35 -3.88
CA GLN A 221 21.23 -0.47 -5.10
C GLN A 221 22.12 0.77 -5.34
N ALA A 222 22.19 1.71 -4.40
CA ALA A 222 22.94 2.95 -4.49
C ALA A 222 22.57 3.83 -5.72
N MET A 223 21.31 3.77 -6.16
CA MET A 223 20.78 4.69 -7.18
C MET A 223 20.44 6.05 -6.54
N ASP A 224 20.50 7.13 -7.33
CA ASP A 224 20.06 8.44 -6.84
C ASP A 224 18.53 8.47 -6.73
N VAL A 225 18.03 8.32 -5.50
CA VAL A 225 16.59 8.25 -5.19
C VAL A 225 15.84 9.49 -5.71
N VAL A 226 16.48 10.65 -5.73
CA VAL A 226 15.87 11.89 -6.24
C VAL A 226 15.60 11.79 -7.75
N GLU A 227 16.55 11.22 -8.49
CA GLU A 227 16.44 11.03 -9.93
C GLU A 227 15.29 10.07 -10.28
N VAL A 228 15.21 8.96 -9.55
CA VAL A 228 14.15 7.94 -9.68
C VAL A 228 12.78 8.53 -9.33
N LEU A 229 12.70 9.31 -8.26
CA LEU A 229 11.46 9.95 -7.81
C LEU A 229 10.99 11.03 -8.78
N ASN A 230 11.90 11.86 -9.30
CA ASN A 230 11.57 12.87 -10.31
C ASN A 230 11.07 12.21 -11.60
N PHE A 231 11.69 11.10 -12.01
CA PHE A 231 11.22 10.33 -13.17
C PHE A 231 9.84 9.71 -12.91
N LEU A 232 9.57 9.20 -11.71
CA LEU A 232 8.24 8.70 -11.35
C LEU A 232 7.18 9.80 -11.46
N PHE A 233 7.44 10.99 -10.92
CA PHE A 233 6.50 12.10 -11.02
C PHE A 233 6.30 12.59 -12.46
N GLN A 234 7.36 12.57 -13.27
CA GLN A 234 7.26 12.80 -14.70
C GLN A 234 6.32 11.79 -15.36
N LEU A 235 6.48 10.49 -15.09
CA LEU A 235 5.63 9.42 -15.65
C LEU A 235 4.15 9.60 -15.31
N VAL A 236 3.84 9.99 -14.07
CA VAL A 236 2.46 10.22 -13.62
C VAL A 236 1.82 11.43 -14.31
N SER A 237 2.63 12.40 -14.76
CA SER A 237 2.16 13.59 -15.48
C SER A 237 1.90 13.37 -16.97
N LEU A 238 2.29 12.22 -17.52
CA LEU A 238 2.19 11.91 -18.95
C LEU A 238 0.74 11.64 -19.39
N GLN A 239 0.49 11.82 -20.69
CA GLN A 239 -0.81 11.60 -21.30
C GLN A 239 -0.96 10.16 -21.82
N LEU A 240 -2.12 9.57 -21.57
CA LEU A 240 -2.48 8.25 -22.08
C LEU A 240 -2.57 8.25 -23.61
N GLY A 241 -2.07 7.17 -24.22
CA GLY A 241 -2.13 6.96 -25.68
C GLY A 241 -1.15 7.80 -26.49
N ARG A 242 -0.24 8.53 -25.84
CA ARG A 242 0.89 9.24 -26.47
C ARG A 242 2.20 8.50 -26.24
N ALA A 243 3.02 8.42 -27.28
CA ALA A 243 4.36 7.85 -27.21
C ALA A 243 5.38 8.90 -26.72
N TYR A 244 6.32 8.47 -25.89
CA TYR A 244 7.41 9.29 -25.37
C TYR A 244 8.77 8.69 -25.70
N SER A 245 9.78 9.54 -25.92
CA SER A 245 11.14 9.13 -26.31
C SER A 245 11.97 8.66 -25.10
N THR A 246 12.77 7.61 -25.27
CA THR A 246 13.72 7.11 -24.25
C THR A 246 15.13 7.71 -24.37
N GLU A 247 15.40 8.52 -25.39
CA GLU A 247 16.76 9.00 -25.72
C GLU A 247 17.34 9.91 -24.63
N ALA A 248 16.52 10.80 -24.06
CA ALA A 248 16.91 11.71 -22.99
C ALA A 248 16.97 11.06 -21.59
N LEU A 249 16.61 9.78 -21.48
CA LEU A 249 16.60 9.07 -20.19
C LEU A 249 18.00 8.61 -19.81
N THR A 250 18.33 8.74 -18.54
CA THR A 250 19.58 8.25 -17.95
C THR A 250 19.58 6.72 -17.83
N ARG A 251 20.75 6.15 -17.51
CA ARG A 251 20.90 4.70 -17.32
C ARG A 251 19.97 4.17 -16.22
N ASN A 252 19.84 4.89 -15.11
CA ASN A 252 18.97 4.52 -13.99
C ASN A 252 17.49 4.55 -14.40
N GLN A 253 17.09 5.60 -15.12
CA GLN A 253 15.71 5.75 -15.61
C GLN A 253 15.34 4.66 -16.63
N ARG A 254 16.27 4.24 -17.50
CA ARG A 254 16.04 3.13 -18.44
C ARG A 254 15.89 1.79 -17.72
N LYS A 255 16.68 1.55 -16.66
CA LYS A 255 16.52 0.37 -15.80
C LYS A 255 15.13 0.36 -15.15
N MET A 256 14.74 1.48 -14.53
CA MET A 256 13.40 1.63 -13.96
C MET A 256 12.31 1.39 -15.00
N LEU A 257 12.45 1.91 -16.22
CA LEU A 257 11.47 1.71 -17.29
C LEU A 257 11.29 0.22 -17.62
N SER A 258 12.38 -0.54 -17.69
CA SER A 258 12.32 -2.00 -17.92
C SER A 258 11.60 -2.75 -16.79
N GLU A 259 11.80 -2.33 -15.54
CA GLU A 259 11.15 -2.93 -14.38
C GLU A 259 9.66 -2.53 -14.30
N LEU A 260 9.33 -1.27 -14.56
CA LEU A 260 7.94 -0.77 -14.64
C LEU A 260 7.14 -1.44 -15.76
N ARG A 261 7.81 -1.82 -16.85
CA ARG A 261 7.20 -2.61 -17.93
C ARG A 261 6.80 -4.00 -17.46
N ASP A 262 7.61 -4.64 -16.63
CA ASP A 262 7.29 -5.96 -16.10
C ASP A 262 6.06 -5.92 -15.18
N PHE A 263 5.84 -4.81 -14.49
CA PHE A 263 4.61 -4.52 -13.74
C PHE A 263 3.41 -4.09 -14.61
N GLY A 264 3.58 -3.86 -15.92
CA GLY A 264 2.52 -3.35 -16.78
C GLY A 264 2.16 -1.87 -16.53
N LEU A 265 2.98 -1.13 -15.80
CA LEU A 265 2.83 0.32 -15.58
C LEU A 265 3.22 1.13 -16.83
N ILE A 266 4.09 0.55 -17.66
CA ILE A 266 4.55 1.10 -18.93
C ILE A 266 4.47 0.01 -19.99
N TYR A 267 4.16 0.39 -21.22
CA TYR A 267 4.30 -0.46 -22.39
C TYR A 267 5.50 -0.02 -23.25
N GLN A 268 6.31 -0.99 -23.67
CA GLN A 268 7.43 -0.81 -24.58
C GLN A 268 7.50 -2.05 -25.49
N ASP A 269 7.63 -1.85 -26.80
CA ASP A 269 7.65 -2.95 -27.79
C ASP A 269 8.82 -3.92 -27.52
N ASP A 270 10.02 -3.36 -27.36
CA ASP A 270 11.27 -4.07 -27.10
C ASP A 270 12.08 -3.31 -26.04
N LEU A 271 13.01 -3.98 -25.35
CA LEU A 271 13.89 -3.35 -24.36
C LEU A 271 14.71 -2.19 -24.93
N GLU A 272 15.09 -2.28 -26.21
CA GLU A 272 15.87 -1.27 -26.93
C GLU A 272 15.00 -0.25 -27.68
N SER A 273 13.67 -0.38 -27.58
CA SER A 273 12.77 0.52 -28.29
C SER A 273 12.95 1.96 -27.81
N LYS A 274 13.06 2.87 -28.78
CA LYS A 274 13.21 4.31 -28.54
C LYS A 274 11.94 4.99 -28.02
N ARG A 275 10.83 4.26 -27.93
CA ARG A 275 9.51 4.77 -27.56
C ARG A 275 8.88 3.95 -26.45
N PHE A 276 8.17 4.62 -25.55
CA PHE A 276 7.36 3.97 -24.52
C PHE A 276 6.00 4.66 -24.37
N TYR A 277 5.03 3.93 -23.81
CA TYR A 277 3.67 4.41 -23.57
C TYR A 277 3.29 4.22 -22.09
N PRO A 278 2.85 5.26 -21.38
CA PRO A 278 2.32 5.12 -20.02
C PRO A 278 0.96 4.40 -20.05
N THR A 279 0.71 3.54 -19.06
CA THR A 279 -0.59 2.87 -18.91
C THR A 279 -1.48 3.60 -17.89
N HIS A 280 -2.76 3.24 -17.85
CA HIS A 280 -3.71 3.87 -16.93
C HIS A 280 -3.35 3.66 -15.45
N LEU A 281 -2.62 2.59 -15.12
CA LEU A 281 -2.18 2.29 -13.76
C LEU A 281 -1.23 3.37 -13.22
N ILE A 282 -0.33 3.92 -14.04
CA ILE A 282 0.61 4.97 -13.60
C ILE A 282 -0.03 6.37 -13.63
N THR A 283 -0.88 6.66 -14.63
CA THR A 283 -1.52 7.98 -14.74
C THR A 283 -2.64 8.19 -13.71
N SER A 284 -3.28 7.11 -13.24
CA SER A 284 -4.35 7.20 -12.23
C SER A 284 -3.84 7.42 -10.80
N LEU A 285 -2.52 7.27 -10.56
CA LEU A 285 -1.90 7.37 -9.23
C LEU A 285 -2.11 8.72 -8.53
N THR A 286 -2.13 9.83 -9.27
CA THR A 286 -2.37 11.18 -8.71
C THR A 286 -3.82 11.64 -8.81
N SER A 287 -4.66 10.91 -9.58
CA SER A 287 -6.08 11.21 -9.75
C SER A 287 -6.96 10.54 -8.69
N GLY A 288 -6.38 9.66 -7.86
CA GLY A 288 -7.06 8.90 -6.80
C GLY A 288 -7.65 9.71 -5.65
N THR A 289 -7.50 11.04 -5.61
CA THR A 289 -8.33 11.87 -4.74
C THR A 289 -9.75 11.88 -5.31
N LYS A 290 -10.57 10.90 -4.92
CA LYS A 290 -12.02 10.80 -5.22
C LYS A 290 -12.69 12.13 -4.91
N SER A 291 -12.67 13.02 -5.88
CA SER A 291 -13.41 14.27 -5.87
C SER A 291 -14.76 13.87 -6.43
N GLY A 292 -15.72 13.71 -5.52
CA GLY A 292 -17.12 13.62 -5.93
C GLY A 292 -17.46 14.84 -6.78
N ASP A 293 -18.19 14.57 -7.85
CA ASP A 293 -18.84 15.52 -8.76
C ASP A 293 -17.94 16.17 -9.83
N GLY A 294 -18.09 15.67 -11.06
CA GLY A 294 -17.47 16.17 -12.27
C GLY A 294 -18.11 15.51 -13.49
N LYS A 295 -19.30 16.00 -13.88
CA LYS A 295 -20.14 15.44 -14.95
C LYS A 295 -19.64 15.72 -16.38
N ASP A 296 -18.57 16.47 -16.57
CA ASP A 296 -18.18 16.95 -17.89
C ASP A 296 -16.80 16.42 -18.31
N GLY A 297 -16.81 15.20 -18.83
CA GLY A 297 -15.69 14.53 -19.48
C GLY A 297 -16.13 13.14 -19.89
N ALA A 298 -16.19 12.88 -21.20
CA ALA A 298 -16.67 11.61 -21.75
C ALA A 298 -16.08 10.41 -20.98
N PRO A 299 -16.91 9.49 -20.44
CA PRO A 299 -16.42 8.42 -19.61
C PRO A 299 -15.71 7.43 -20.54
N ILE A 300 -14.38 7.45 -20.55
CA ILE A 300 -13.63 6.25 -20.92
C ILE A 300 -13.86 5.29 -19.75
N GLN A 301 -14.91 4.50 -19.90
CA GLN A 301 -15.27 3.42 -18.98
C GLN A 301 -14.09 2.46 -18.91
N SER A 302 -13.33 2.54 -17.83
CA SER A 302 -12.37 1.51 -17.46
C SER A 302 -13.17 0.27 -17.05
N GLU A 303 -13.12 -0.77 -17.87
CA GLU A 303 -13.74 -2.08 -17.58
C GLU A 303 -13.18 -2.75 -16.31
N LEU A 304 -12.10 -2.22 -15.73
CA LEU A 304 -11.53 -2.72 -14.46
C LEU A 304 -12.34 -2.30 -13.23
N THR A 305 -13.17 -1.26 -13.32
CA THR A 305 -13.91 -0.73 -12.16
C THR A 305 -15.43 -0.82 -12.31
N THR A 306 -15.98 -0.94 -13.51
CA THR A 306 -17.44 -0.99 -13.71
C THR A 306 -18.10 -2.29 -13.22
N SER A 307 -17.33 -3.37 -13.04
CA SER A 307 -17.80 -4.59 -12.38
C SER A 307 -17.43 -4.67 -10.89
N SER A 308 -16.64 -3.71 -10.40
CA SER A 308 -16.03 -3.71 -9.06
C SER A 308 -16.70 -2.71 -8.10
N GLU A 309 -17.51 -1.79 -8.61
CA GLU A 309 -18.24 -0.82 -7.76
C GLU A 309 -19.48 -1.41 -7.09
N HIS A 310 -19.96 -2.56 -7.55
CA HIS A 310 -21.01 -3.31 -6.90
C HIS A 310 -20.41 -4.57 -6.30
N GLY A 311 -20.48 -4.71 -4.98
CA GLY A 311 -20.01 -5.93 -4.35
C GLY A 311 -20.75 -7.15 -4.94
N TYR A 312 -20.06 -8.27 -4.98
CA TYR A 312 -20.50 -9.47 -5.70
C TYR A 312 -20.75 -10.67 -4.78
N ILE A 313 -20.49 -10.51 -3.47
CA ILE A 313 -20.54 -11.61 -2.50
C ILE A 313 -21.84 -11.55 -1.70
N ILE A 314 -22.55 -12.66 -1.64
CA ILE A 314 -23.66 -12.90 -0.73
C ILE A 314 -23.23 -13.95 0.30
N LEU A 315 -23.37 -13.63 1.58
CA LEU A 315 -23.08 -14.51 2.71
C LEU A 315 -24.36 -14.79 3.50
N GLU A 316 -24.69 -16.07 3.65
CA GLU A 316 -25.84 -16.54 4.43
C GLU A 316 -25.46 -16.91 5.87
N THR A 317 -26.45 -17.03 6.75
CA THR A 317 -26.27 -17.41 8.17
C THR A 317 -25.73 -18.82 8.39
N ASN A 318 -25.87 -19.70 7.40
CA ASN A 318 -25.37 -21.09 7.37
C ASN A 318 -23.92 -21.21 6.87
N CYS A 319 -23.17 -20.10 6.79
CA CYS A 319 -21.81 -20.01 6.25
C CYS A 319 -21.69 -20.29 4.73
N ARG A 320 -22.78 -20.35 3.97
CA ARG A 320 -22.72 -20.43 2.51
C ARG A 320 -22.40 -19.08 1.89
N VAL A 321 -21.54 -19.13 0.89
CA VAL A 321 -21.05 -17.97 0.13
C VAL A 321 -21.46 -18.15 -1.33
N TYR A 322 -22.07 -17.11 -1.88
CA TYR A 322 -22.45 -17.02 -3.29
C TYR A 322 -21.75 -15.79 -3.88
N ALA A 323 -20.82 -16.00 -4.80
CA ALA A 323 -20.04 -14.95 -5.42
C ALA A 323 -20.40 -14.81 -6.90
N TYR A 324 -20.99 -13.68 -7.27
CA TYR A 324 -21.37 -13.35 -8.65
C TYR A 324 -20.21 -12.73 -9.41
N THR A 325 -19.23 -13.54 -9.77
CA THR A 325 -18.04 -13.07 -10.49
C THR A 325 -17.62 -14.04 -11.58
N LYS A 326 -17.05 -13.47 -12.64
CA LYS A 326 -16.35 -14.20 -13.72
C LYS A 326 -14.83 -14.04 -13.62
N SER A 327 -14.34 -13.13 -12.77
CA SER A 327 -12.92 -12.83 -12.65
C SER A 327 -12.21 -14.00 -11.97
N PRO A 328 -11.26 -14.69 -12.64
CA PRO A 328 -10.50 -15.76 -12.02
C PRO A 328 -9.74 -15.30 -10.78
N LEU A 329 -9.31 -14.04 -10.73
CA LEU A 329 -8.58 -13.46 -9.60
C LEU A 329 -9.45 -13.40 -8.36
N GLN A 330 -10.68 -12.89 -8.47
CA GLN A 330 -11.61 -12.82 -7.35
C GLN A 330 -11.98 -14.21 -6.82
N ILE A 331 -12.08 -15.20 -7.70
CA ILE A 331 -12.32 -16.61 -7.33
C ILE A 331 -11.11 -17.18 -6.59
N ALA A 332 -9.89 -16.89 -7.06
CA ALA A 332 -8.66 -17.32 -6.41
C ALA A 332 -8.53 -16.71 -5.00
N ILE A 333 -8.83 -15.42 -4.84
CA ILE A 333 -8.82 -14.74 -3.52
C ILE A 333 -9.82 -15.40 -2.57
N LEU A 334 -11.04 -15.70 -3.05
CA LEU A 334 -12.04 -16.41 -2.24
C LEU A 334 -11.57 -17.81 -1.81
N ASN A 335 -10.86 -18.53 -2.68
CA ASN A 335 -10.35 -19.87 -2.39
C ASN A 335 -9.33 -19.91 -1.23
N LEU A 336 -8.75 -18.77 -0.84
CA LEU A 336 -7.82 -18.69 0.27
C LEU A 336 -8.49 -19.01 1.62
N PHE A 337 -9.76 -18.62 1.81
CA PHE A 337 -10.47 -18.77 3.08
C PHE A 337 -11.86 -19.41 2.97
N VAL A 338 -12.38 -19.61 1.75
CA VAL A 338 -13.64 -20.32 1.47
C VAL A 338 -13.34 -21.68 0.85
N HIS A 339 -14.08 -22.71 1.27
CA HIS A 339 -14.09 -23.99 0.55
C HIS A 339 -15.05 -23.88 -0.64
N LEU A 340 -14.53 -23.72 -1.85
CA LEU A 340 -15.33 -23.67 -3.08
C LEU A 340 -15.99 -25.04 -3.34
N MET A 341 -17.29 -25.05 -3.67
CA MET A 341 -18.05 -26.27 -3.92
C MET A 341 -18.36 -26.45 -5.41
N SER A 342 -18.89 -25.41 -6.06
CA SER A 342 -19.19 -25.44 -7.48
C SER A 342 -18.94 -24.09 -8.14
N GLN A 343 -18.51 -24.13 -9.39
CA GLN A 343 -18.27 -22.97 -10.24
C GLN A 343 -19.18 -23.05 -11.47
N PHE A 344 -20.05 -22.06 -11.61
CA PHE A 344 -20.89 -21.83 -12.79
C PHE A 344 -20.30 -20.66 -13.61
N SER A 345 -20.93 -20.35 -14.76
CA SER A 345 -20.44 -19.34 -15.70
C SER A 345 -20.40 -17.90 -15.16
N ASN A 346 -21.19 -17.59 -14.13
CA ASN A 346 -21.27 -16.27 -13.49
C ASN A 346 -21.52 -16.34 -11.98
N LEU A 347 -21.44 -17.53 -11.37
CA LEU A 347 -21.72 -17.76 -9.97
C LEU A 347 -20.75 -18.81 -9.43
N VAL A 348 -20.08 -18.48 -8.34
CA VAL A 348 -19.28 -19.43 -7.57
C VAL A 348 -19.97 -19.65 -6.24
N THR A 349 -20.19 -20.91 -5.89
CA THR A 349 -20.75 -21.29 -4.60
C THR A 349 -19.67 -21.94 -3.73
N GLY A 350 -19.66 -21.59 -2.46
CA GLY A 350 -18.71 -22.12 -1.50
C GLY A 350 -19.26 -22.05 -0.08
N MET A 351 -18.45 -22.54 0.85
CA MET A 351 -18.79 -22.53 2.28
C MET A 351 -17.58 -22.14 3.11
N ILE A 352 -17.79 -21.26 4.07
CA ILE A 352 -16.77 -20.95 5.07
C ILE A 352 -16.81 -22.07 6.11
N THR A 353 -15.71 -22.82 6.21
CA THR A 353 -15.58 -23.94 7.14
C THR A 353 -14.46 -23.69 8.11
N ARG A 354 -14.49 -24.38 9.25
CA ARG A 354 -13.37 -24.38 10.20
C ARG A 354 -12.04 -24.75 9.53
N ALA A 355 -12.06 -25.73 8.62
CA ALA A 355 -10.87 -26.16 7.91
C ALA A 355 -10.34 -25.08 6.93
N SER A 356 -11.23 -24.39 6.21
CA SER A 356 -10.83 -23.33 5.27
C SER A 356 -10.27 -22.11 6.01
N VAL A 357 -10.90 -21.69 7.10
CA VAL A 357 -10.38 -20.58 7.93
C VAL A 357 -9.07 -20.97 8.60
N ARG A 358 -8.95 -22.20 9.12
CA ARG A 358 -7.66 -22.67 9.67
C ARG A 358 -6.53 -22.65 8.62
N ARG A 359 -6.83 -23.01 7.37
CA ARG A 359 -5.87 -22.92 6.26
C ARG A 359 -5.48 -21.48 5.99
N ALA A 360 -6.44 -20.56 5.91
CA ALA A 360 -6.18 -19.14 5.72
C ALA A 360 -5.28 -18.56 6.83
N LEU A 361 -5.59 -18.89 8.08
CA LEU A 361 -4.79 -18.50 9.24
C LEU A 361 -3.36 -19.03 9.13
N LEU A 362 -3.14 -20.25 8.60
CA LEU A 362 -1.78 -20.81 8.42
C LEU A 362 -0.94 -19.97 7.46
N HIS A 363 -1.58 -19.38 6.45
CA HIS A 363 -0.97 -18.40 5.54
C HIS A 363 -0.92 -16.98 6.11
N GLY A 364 -1.18 -16.81 7.41
CA GLY A 364 -1.10 -15.51 8.08
C GLY A 364 -2.28 -14.57 7.82
N ILE A 365 -3.35 -15.04 7.18
CA ILE A 365 -4.57 -14.25 6.93
C ILE A 365 -5.39 -14.21 8.22
N THR A 366 -5.66 -13.03 8.77
CA THR A 366 -6.39 -12.87 10.05
C THR A 366 -7.91 -12.92 9.88
N ALA A 367 -8.64 -13.21 10.97
CA ALA A 367 -10.10 -13.21 10.94
C ALA A 367 -10.69 -11.86 10.53
N ASP A 368 -10.16 -10.77 11.07
CA ASP A 368 -10.66 -9.42 10.77
C ASP A 368 -10.43 -9.03 9.30
N GLN A 369 -9.35 -9.47 8.68
CA GLN A 369 -9.12 -9.25 7.24
C GLN A 369 -10.13 -9.99 6.36
N ILE A 370 -10.47 -11.23 6.72
CA ILE A 370 -11.52 -11.99 6.03
C ILE A 370 -12.86 -11.25 6.14
N ILE A 371 -13.18 -10.75 7.33
CA ILE A 371 -14.41 -9.99 7.59
C ILE A 371 -14.44 -8.69 6.78
N ILE A 372 -13.33 -7.92 6.78
CA ILE A 372 -13.21 -6.68 6.01
C ILE A 372 -13.37 -6.94 4.50
N PHE A 373 -12.76 -8.00 3.98
CA PHE A 373 -12.91 -8.37 2.58
C PHE A 373 -14.37 -8.70 2.23
N LEU A 374 -15.02 -9.53 3.05
CA LEU A 374 -16.41 -9.92 2.84
C LEU A 374 -17.36 -8.73 2.94
N SER A 375 -17.11 -7.78 3.85
CA SER A 375 -17.95 -6.58 3.99
C SER A 375 -17.76 -5.59 2.83
N THR A 376 -16.52 -5.39 2.39
CA THR A 376 -16.19 -4.45 1.30
C THR A 376 -16.75 -4.94 -0.04
N ASN A 377 -16.70 -6.25 -0.27
CA ASN A 377 -17.19 -6.88 -1.50
C ASN A 377 -18.61 -7.47 -1.37
N ALA A 378 -19.35 -7.11 -0.31
CA ALA A 378 -20.72 -7.57 -0.10
C ALA A 378 -21.67 -7.01 -1.16
N HIS A 379 -22.60 -7.82 -1.64
CA HIS A 379 -23.61 -7.42 -2.61
C HIS A 379 -24.41 -6.19 -2.14
N PRO A 380 -24.82 -5.24 -3.01
CA PRO A 380 -25.55 -4.04 -2.61
C PRO A 380 -26.79 -4.32 -1.75
N GLN A 381 -27.49 -5.43 -2.01
CA GLN A 381 -28.63 -5.87 -1.19
C GLN A 381 -28.26 -6.23 0.25
N MET A 382 -27.03 -6.66 0.49
CA MET A 382 -26.48 -6.89 1.83
C MET A 382 -25.91 -5.62 2.45
N GLN A 383 -25.31 -4.73 1.65
CA GLN A 383 -24.82 -3.43 2.14
C GLN A 383 -25.95 -2.56 2.71
N ASN A 384 -27.17 -2.73 2.19
CA ASN A 384 -28.37 -2.06 2.73
C ASN A 384 -28.83 -2.60 4.09
N LYS A 385 -28.30 -3.73 4.57
CA LYS A 385 -28.64 -4.33 5.87
C LYS A 385 -27.61 -3.93 6.92
N ILE A 386 -28.07 -3.67 8.14
CA ILE A 386 -27.22 -3.39 9.30
C ILE A 386 -27.45 -4.50 10.33
N PRO A 387 -26.43 -5.29 10.69
CA PRO A 387 -25.06 -5.32 10.13
C PRO A 387 -25.00 -5.93 8.72
N VAL A 388 -24.00 -5.53 7.92
CA VAL A 388 -23.82 -5.97 6.51
C VAL A 388 -23.63 -7.49 6.43
N LEU A 389 -22.84 -8.04 7.36
CA LEU A 389 -22.58 -9.48 7.46
C LEU A 389 -23.36 -10.07 8.63
N PRO A 390 -23.85 -11.33 8.51
CA PRO A 390 -24.47 -12.03 9.64
C PRO A 390 -23.51 -12.17 10.83
N VAL A 391 -23.95 -11.70 12.01
CA VAL A 391 -23.13 -11.69 13.25
C VAL A 391 -22.66 -13.09 13.65
N THR A 392 -23.52 -14.09 13.44
CA THR A 392 -23.20 -15.49 13.74
C THR A 392 -21.96 -15.96 12.99
N VAL A 393 -21.81 -15.58 11.72
CA VAL A 393 -20.68 -15.98 10.89
C VAL A 393 -19.44 -15.20 11.27
N THR A 394 -19.55 -13.89 11.51
CA THR A 394 -18.39 -13.07 11.94
C THR A 394 -17.81 -13.54 13.26
N ASP A 395 -18.67 -13.89 14.22
CA ASP A 395 -18.23 -14.42 15.52
C ASP A 395 -17.61 -15.81 15.37
N GLN A 396 -18.17 -16.66 14.50
CA GLN A 396 -17.65 -17.99 14.25
C GLN A 396 -16.24 -17.96 13.63
N ILE A 397 -15.97 -17.05 12.70
CA ILE A 397 -14.63 -16.85 12.13
C ILE A 397 -13.63 -16.43 13.22
N ARG A 398 -14.01 -15.49 14.09
CA ARG A 398 -13.17 -15.04 15.21
C ARG A 398 -12.93 -16.13 16.25
N LEU A 399 -13.93 -16.98 16.51
CA LEU A 399 -13.79 -18.13 17.41
C LEU A 399 -12.77 -19.14 16.86
N TRP A 400 -12.78 -19.42 15.56
CA TRP A 400 -11.80 -20.31 14.94
C TRP A 400 -10.36 -19.76 14.99
N GLU A 401 -10.18 -18.44 14.92
CA GLU A 401 -8.87 -17.82 15.14
C GLU A 401 -8.41 -17.93 16.61
N ARG A 402 -9.30 -17.63 17.56
CA ARG A 402 -9.02 -17.77 19.00
C ARG A 402 -8.66 -19.20 19.40
N GLU A 403 -9.24 -20.19 18.74
CA GLU A 403 -8.92 -21.59 18.97
C GLU A 403 -7.46 -21.92 18.65
N ARG A 404 -6.90 -21.33 17.58
CA ARG A 404 -5.47 -21.46 17.26
C ARG A 404 -4.60 -20.71 18.27
N ASN A 405 -4.99 -19.51 18.63
CA ASN A 405 -4.21 -18.63 19.52
C ASN A 405 -4.39 -18.96 21.02
N ARG A 406 -4.95 -20.14 21.34
CA ARG A 406 -5.19 -20.57 22.73
C ARG A 406 -3.91 -20.84 23.51
N LEU A 407 -2.84 -21.23 22.83
CA LEU A 407 -1.54 -21.51 23.43
C LEU A 407 -0.51 -20.54 22.87
N LEU A 408 0.12 -19.75 23.75
CA LEU A 408 1.22 -18.86 23.41
C LEU A 408 2.53 -19.52 23.86
N PRO A 409 3.30 -20.16 22.95
CA PRO A 409 4.56 -20.76 23.31
C PRO A 409 5.53 -19.65 23.72
N THR A 410 5.95 -19.67 24.98
CA THR A 410 6.92 -18.70 25.50
C THR A 410 8.21 -19.44 25.81
N GLN A 411 9.32 -19.08 25.15
CA GLN A 411 10.63 -19.64 25.47
C GLN A 411 11.07 -19.18 26.86
N ALA A 412 11.37 -20.13 27.73
CA ALA A 412 11.63 -19.87 29.14
C ALA A 412 12.62 -20.87 29.74
N GLN A 413 13.20 -20.50 30.88
CA GLN A 413 14.13 -21.33 31.65
C GLN A 413 13.46 -21.75 32.93
N PHE A 414 13.59 -23.03 33.24
CA PHE A 414 13.01 -23.62 34.42
C PHE A 414 14.08 -23.86 35.48
N TYR A 415 13.92 -23.21 36.63
CA TYR A 415 14.78 -23.36 37.79
C TYR A 415 14.12 -24.30 38.80
N LYS A 416 14.84 -25.34 39.19
CA LYS A 416 14.44 -26.34 40.19
C LYS A 416 15.67 -26.82 40.97
N GLY A 417 15.45 -27.46 42.11
CA GLY A 417 16.53 -28.12 42.86
C GLY A 417 17.40 -27.16 43.68
N PHE A 418 16.82 -26.08 44.22
CA PHE A 418 17.53 -25.19 45.14
C PHE A 418 17.92 -25.94 46.41
N ALA A 419 19.19 -25.80 46.82
CA ALA A 419 19.72 -26.47 48.01
C ALA A 419 19.08 -25.95 49.31
N ARG A 420 18.76 -24.65 49.37
CA ARG A 420 18.10 -24.01 50.52
C ARG A 420 16.93 -23.15 50.04
N LYS A 421 15.88 -23.07 50.88
CA LYS A 421 14.73 -22.20 50.64
C LYS A 421 15.10 -20.71 50.56
N GLN A 422 16.09 -20.29 51.34
CA GLN A 422 16.58 -18.91 51.34
C GLN A 422 17.22 -18.50 50.00
N ASP A 423 17.91 -19.44 49.34
CA ASP A 423 18.54 -19.19 48.03
C ASP A 423 17.46 -18.98 46.96
N PHE A 424 16.40 -19.79 47.00
CA PHE A 424 15.23 -19.60 46.17
C PHE A 424 14.56 -18.24 46.44
N GLU A 425 14.34 -17.85 47.69
CA GLU A 425 13.70 -16.58 48.04
C GLU A 425 14.48 -15.36 47.56
N ARG A 426 15.82 -15.39 47.66
CA ARG A 426 16.68 -14.30 47.15
C ARG A 426 16.57 -14.17 45.64
N ILE A 427 16.72 -15.28 44.93
CA ILE A 427 16.68 -15.31 43.46
C ILE A 427 15.26 -14.95 42.97
N PHE A 428 14.22 -15.44 43.64
CA PHE A 428 12.83 -15.11 43.34
C PHE A 428 12.56 -13.62 43.52
N LYS A 429 13.03 -13.01 44.62
CA LYS A 429 12.85 -11.57 44.87
C LYS A 429 13.55 -10.73 43.79
N TYR A 430 14.79 -11.06 43.45
CA TYR A 430 15.53 -10.40 42.38
C TYR A 430 14.85 -10.54 41.01
N ALA A 431 14.40 -11.75 40.66
CA ALA A 431 13.68 -12.00 39.41
C ALA A 431 12.30 -11.30 39.36
N GLN A 432 11.66 -11.10 40.51
CA GLN A 432 10.42 -10.35 40.65
C GLN A 432 10.67 -8.85 40.45
N ASP A 433 11.73 -8.30 41.03
CA ASP A 433 12.11 -6.89 40.90
C ASP A 433 12.44 -6.51 39.45
N ILE A 434 13.02 -7.44 38.67
CA ILE A 434 13.31 -7.23 37.24
C ILE A 434 12.10 -7.58 36.34
N GLY A 435 11.02 -8.14 36.90
CA GLY A 435 9.79 -8.44 36.16
C GLY A 435 9.93 -9.57 35.13
N VAL A 436 10.81 -10.55 35.36
CA VAL A 436 11.13 -11.60 34.39
C VAL A 436 10.50 -12.97 34.67
N ILE A 437 9.71 -13.09 35.75
CA ILE A 437 9.06 -14.33 36.16
C ILE A 437 7.79 -14.57 35.33
N LEU A 438 7.70 -15.74 34.72
CA LEU A 438 6.51 -16.20 33.98
C LEU A 438 5.60 -17.06 34.86
N TRP A 439 6.19 -17.88 35.73
CA TRP A 439 5.48 -18.74 36.67
C TRP A 439 6.37 -19.07 37.85
N ALA A 440 5.80 -19.25 39.05
CA ALA A 440 6.55 -19.71 40.21
C ALA A 440 5.67 -20.52 41.16
N SER A 441 6.29 -21.47 41.85
CA SER A 441 5.72 -22.22 42.96
C SER A 441 6.68 -22.15 44.15
N LYS A 442 6.26 -21.41 45.18
CA LYS A 442 7.03 -21.26 46.43
C LYS A 442 7.11 -22.57 47.22
N GLU A 443 6.04 -23.37 47.20
CA GLU A 443 5.97 -24.67 47.88
C GLU A 443 7.03 -25.65 47.35
N LYS A 444 7.19 -25.69 46.03
CA LYS A 444 8.13 -26.58 45.35
C LYS A 444 9.52 -25.97 45.12
N CYS A 445 9.72 -24.70 45.51
CA CYS A 445 10.92 -23.91 45.18
C CYS A 445 11.24 -24.01 43.69
N GLN A 446 10.26 -23.68 42.85
CA GLN A 446 10.37 -23.76 41.40
C GLN A 446 9.98 -22.42 40.79
N MET A 447 10.69 -22.00 39.75
CA MET A 447 10.33 -20.82 38.99
C MET A 447 10.66 -20.98 37.51
N VAL A 448 9.86 -20.34 36.67
CA VAL A 448 10.06 -20.22 35.23
C VAL A 448 10.28 -18.74 34.94
N VAL A 449 11.38 -18.43 34.28
CA VAL A 449 11.75 -17.06 33.93
C VAL A 449 11.96 -16.94 32.42
N THR A 450 11.87 -15.72 31.91
CA THR A 450 12.13 -15.43 30.49
C THR A 450 13.60 -15.67 30.12
N ARG A 451 13.87 -15.97 28.85
CA ARG A 451 15.24 -16.12 28.31
C ARG A 451 16.11 -14.88 28.49
N HIS A 452 15.53 -13.69 28.41
CA HIS A 452 16.26 -12.45 28.69
C HIS A 452 16.58 -12.31 30.18
N GLY A 453 15.67 -12.71 31.07
CA GLY A 453 15.88 -12.71 32.51
C GLY A 453 16.92 -13.73 32.99
N HIS A 454 17.04 -14.87 32.29
CA HIS A 454 18.01 -15.92 32.64
C HIS A 454 19.45 -15.39 32.70
N ALA A 455 19.88 -14.59 31.73
CA ALA A 455 21.24 -14.03 31.70
C ALA A 455 21.52 -13.16 32.94
N LYS A 456 20.56 -12.31 33.32
CA LYS A 456 20.67 -11.42 34.49
C LYS A 456 20.65 -12.16 35.82
N ILE A 457 20.00 -13.31 35.86
CA ILE A 457 19.92 -14.16 37.07
C ILE A 457 21.22 -14.97 37.26
N LEU A 458 21.96 -15.27 36.18
CA LEU A 458 23.26 -15.97 36.26
C LEU A 458 24.41 -15.09 36.76
N GLU A 459 24.28 -13.77 36.66
CA GLU A 459 25.28 -12.80 37.15
C GLU A 459 25.24 -12.62 38.67
N LEU A 460 24.26 -13.24 39.33
CA LEU A 460 23.99 -13.17 40.77
C LEU A 460 24.45 -14.44 41.46
#